data_AF-A0A9R0W4N5-F1
#
_entry.id   AF-A0A9R0W4N5-F1
#
_cell.length_a   1.000
_cell.length_b   1.000
_cell.length_c   1.000
_cell.angle_alpha   90.00
_cell.angle_beta   90.00
_cell.angle_gamma   90.00
#
_symmetry.space_group_name_H-M   'P 1'
#
loop_
_entity.id
_entity.type
_entity.pdbx_description
1 polymer ?
#
loop_
_entity_poly.entity_id
_entity_poly.type
_entity_poly.pdbx_seq_one_letter_code
_entity_poly.pdbx_strand_id
1 'polypeptide(L)'
;MEKSTIVRFTAKFLVVASGENSAENIPMIPGLQSFPGDVIHSSSYKSGKSYSGMNVLVVGSGNSGMEIAYDLVAHGANTSVVIRSPVCTCTIYFQWVHGNFLL
;
A
#
# COMPACT_ATOMS: atom_id res chain seq x y z
N MET A 1 19.53 -20.43 17.26
CA MET A 1 19.86 -20.71 15.85
C MET A 1 18.93 -21.81 15.37
N GLU A 2 17.92 -21.44 14.60
CA GLU A 2 16.88 -22.34 14.11
C GLU A 2 17.45 -23.25 13.01
N LYS A 3 17.19 -24.56 13.09
CA LYS A 3 17.69 -25.54 12.11
C LYS A 3 16.92 -25.39 10.80
N SER A 4 17.57 -24.87 9.76
CA SER A 4 17.02 -24.89 8.40
C SER A 4 17.12 -26.31 7.83
N THR A 5 15.98 -26.92 7.51
CA THR A 5 15.91 -28.23 6.85
C THR A 5 15.71 -28.00 5.36
N ILE A 6 16.64 -28.50 4.54
CA ILE A 6 16.54 -28.42 3.08
C ILE A 6 15.67 -29.58 2.60
N VAL A 7 14.57 -29.26 1.90
CA VAL A 7 13.66 -30.24 1.29
C VAL A 7 13.76 -30.14 -0.23
N ARG A 8 13.79 -31.29 -0.92
CA ARG A 8 13.87 -31.37 -2.39
C ARG A 8 12.55 -31.84 -2.98
N PHE A 9 12.08 -31.15 -4.01
CA PHE A 9 10.86 -31.49 -4.75
C PHE A 9 11.20 -31.75 -6.22
N THR A 10 10.49 -32.68 -6.87
CA THR A 10 10.62 -32.96 -8.31
C THR A 10 9.25 -32.84 -8.97
N ALA A 11 9.15 -32.06 -10.04
CA ALA A 11 7.90 -31.85 -10.79
C ALA A 11 8.20 -31.69 -12.28
N LYS A 12 7.21 -31.95 -13.14
CA LYS A 12 7.33 -31.74 -14.59
C LYS A 12 7.30 -30.26 -14.98
N PHE A 13 6.59 -29.45 -14.20
CA PHE A 13 6.42 -28.02 -14.42
C PHE A 13 6.49 -27.29 -13.07
N LEU A 14 7.06 -26.08 -13.09
CA LEU A 14 7.15 -25.18 -11.93
C LEU A 14 6.46 -23.87 -12.30
N VAL A 15 5.47 -23.45 -11.50
CA VAL A 15 4.83 -22.14 -11.63
C VAL A 15 5.33 -21.27 -10.48
N VAL A 16 5.97 -20.15 -10.82
CA VAL A 16 6.44 -19.16 -9.86
C VAL A 16 5.43 -18.03 -9.80
N ALA A 17 4.66 -17.97 -8.71
CA ALA A 17 3.64 -16.95 -8.46
C ALA A 17 3.98 -16.14 -7.19
N SER A 18 5.26 -15.87 -6.94
CA SER A 18 5.76 -15.22 -5.73
C SER A 18 5.39 -13.74 -5.62
N GLY A 19 4.94 -13.11 -6.71
CA GLY A 19 4.66 -11.67 -6.76
C GLY A 19 5.95 -10.83 -6.80
N GLU A 20 5.91 -9.70 -7.51
CA GLU A 20 7.05 -8.77 -7.61
C GLU A 20 7.05 -7.73 -6.46
N ASN A 21 5.88 -7.37 -5.95
CA ASN A 21 5.70 -6.25 -5.01
C ASN A 21 5.56 -6.68 -3.54
N SER A 22 5.98 -7.90 -3.20
CA SER A 22 5.80 -8.44 -1.84
C SER A 22 6.85 -7.97 -0.84
N ALA A 23 8.00 -7.46 -1.33
CA ALA A 23 9.05 -6.93 -0.48
C ALA A 23 8.77 -5.46 -0.13
N GLU A 24 8.70 -5.16 1.15
CA GLU A 24 8.56 -3.79 1.64
C GLU A 24 9.85 -2.99 1.37
N ASN A 25 9.69 -1.77 0.86
CA ASN A 25 10.82 -0.87 0.66
C ASN A 25 10.59 0.41 1.46
N ILE A 26 11.04 0.40 2.72
CA ILE A 26 10.98 1.56 3.60
C ILE A 26 12.30 2.34 3.43
N PRO A 27 12.27 3.57 2.87
CA PRO A 27 13.48 4.35 2.72
C PRO A 27 14.04 4.77 4.09
N MET A 28 15.37 4.86 4.20
CA MET A 28 16.00 5.39 5.39
C MET A 28 15.78 6.91 5.44
N ILE A 29 14.93 7.36 6.36
CA ILE A 29 14.65 8.78 6.58
C ILE A 29 15.39 9.22 7.86
N PRO A 30 16.30 10.21 7.79
CA PRO A 30 16.96 10.75 8.97
C PRO A 30 15.93 11.22 10.02
N GLY A 31 16.08 10.77 11.26
CA GLY A 31 15.18 11.14 12.37
C GLY A 31 13.86 10.35 12.46
N LEU A 32 13.60 9.42 11.53
CA LEU A 32 12.37 8.61 11.55
C LEU A 32 12.27 7.71 12.80
N GLN A 33 13.39 7.18 13.27
CA GLN A 33 13.45 6.33 14.47
C GLN A 33 13.11 7.07 15.76
N SER A 34 13.27 8.40 15.76
CA SER A 34 12.92 9.27 16.89
C SER A 34 11.55 9.93 16.73
N PHE A 35 10.81 9.61 15.67
CA PHE A 35 9.48 10.15 15.47
C PHE A 35 8.53 9.57 16.54
N PRO A 36 7.82 10.42 17.31
CA PRO A 36 6.99 9.95 18.42
C PRO A 36 5.67 9.30 17.99
N GLY A 37 5.29 9.43 16.72
CA GLY A 37 4.07 8.83 16.17
C GLY A 37 4.34 7.50 15.46
N ASP A 38 3.25 6.87 15.02
CA ASP A 38 3.31 5.60 14.31
C ASP A 38 3.84 5.78 12.89
N VAL A 39 4.71 4.84 12.47
CA VAL A 39 5.25 4.77 11.12
C VAL A 39 4.97 3.38 10.58
N ILE A 40 4.19 3.30 9.50
CA ILE A 40 3.84 2.03 8.84
C ILE A 40 4.09 2.11 7.33
N HIS A 41 4.41 0.97 6.72
CA HIS A 41 4.45 0.82 5.27
C HIS A 41 3.05 0.49 4.73
N SER A 42 2.79 0.79 3.46
CA SER A 42 1.49 0.57 2.81
C SER A 42 1.04 -0.89 2.83
N SER A 43 1.96 -1.86 2.80
CA SER A 43 1.70 -3.30 2.96
C SER A 43 1.03 -3.65 4.30
N SER A 44 1.32 -2.87 5.34
CA SER A 44 0.77 -3.04 6.69
C SER A 44 -0.51 -2.23 6.90
N TYR A 45 -0.85 -1.31 5.99
CA TYR A 45 -2.08 -0.53 6.04
C TYR A 45 -3.32 -1.44 5.88
N LYS A 46 -4.38 -1.14 6.62
CA LYS A 46 -5.64 -1.91 6.61
C LYS A 46 -6.88 -1.05 6.36
N SER A 47 -7.01 0.07 7.05
CA SER A 47 -8.14 0.98 6.92
C SER A 47 -7.87 2.34 7.57
N GLY A 48 -8.49 3.38 7.02
CA GLY A 48 -8.42 4.75 7.52
C GLY A 48 -9.17 4.97 8.83
N LYS A 49 -10.06 4.03 9.23
CA LYS A 49 -10.88 4.14 10.46
C LYS A 49 -10.08 4.39 11.72
N SER A 50 -8.90 3.76 11.83
CA SER A 50 -8.03 3.89 13.00
C SER A 50 -7.39 5.28 13.13
N TYR A 51 -7.46 6.11 12.09
CA TYR A 51 -6.79 7.40 12.01
C TYR A 51 -7.76 8.59 12.03
N SER A 52 -9.03 8.36 12.36
CA SER A 52 -10.04 9.42 12.39
C SER A 52 -9.64 10.53 13.37
N GLY A 53 -9.68 11.78 12.90
CA GLY A 53 -9.25 12.96 13.67
C GLY A 53 -7.74 13.11 13.87
N MET A 54 -6.91 12.20 13.34
CA MET A 54 -5.45 12.28 13.43
C MET A 54 -4.86 13.07 12.25
N ASN A 55 -3.65 13.60 12.44
CA ASN A 55 -2.85 14.15 11.35
C ASN A 55 -1.99 13.04 10.76
N VAL A 56 -2.15 12.74 9.48
CA VAL A 56 -1.47 11.63 8.81
C VAL A 56 -0.69 12.13 7.60
N LEU A 57 0.58 11.73 7.49
CA LEU A 57 1.45 12.04 6.37
C LEU A 57 1.64 10.79 5.50
N VAL A 58 1.16 10.84 4.26
CA VAL A 58 1.40 9.79 3.26
C VAL A 58 2.62 10.17 2.42
N VAL A 59 3.64 9.30 2.42
CA VAL A 59 4.86 9.50 1.65
C VAL A 59 4.78 8.68 0.35
N GLY A 60 4.71 9.37 -0.79
CA GLY A 60 4.60 8.76 -2.11
C GLY A 60 3.20 8.90 -2.73
N SER A 61 3.18 8.99 -4.06
CA SER A 61 1.98 9.26 -4.87
C SER A 61 1.75 8.23 -5.98
N GLY A 62 2.20 7.00 -5.76
CA GLY A 62 1.74 5.86 -6.56
C GLY A 62 0.29 5.49 -6.23
N ASN A 63 -0.26 4.48 -6.92
CA ASN A 63 -1.65 4.05 -6.73
C ASN A 63 -1.98 3.80 -5.26
N SER A 64 -1.17 3.00 -4.56
CA SER A 64 -1.39 2.72 -3.13
C SER A 64 -1.36 3.98 -2.26
N GLY A 65 -0.44 4.92 -2.53
CA GLY A 65 -0.35 6.17 -1.77
C GLY A 65 -1.60 7.03 -1.94
N MET A 66 -2.10 7.15 -3.16
CA MET A 66 -3.32 7.92 -3.44
C MET A 66 -4.59 7.25 -2.91
N GLU A 67 -4.71 5.93 -3.04
CA GLU A 67 -5.83 5.17 -2.47
C GLU A 67 -5.87 5.26 -0.94
N ILE A 68 -4.72 5.12 -0.28
CA ILE A 68 -4.60 5.28 1.17
C ILE A 68 -4.95 6.72 1.58
N ALA A 69 -4.42 7.72 0.87
CA ALA A 69 -4.72 9.13 1.19
C ALA A 69 -6.22 9.43 1.06
N TYR A 70 -6.88 8.87 0.03
CA TYR A 70 -8.32 8.97 -0.13
C TYR A 70 -9.08 8.28 1.00
N ASP A 71 -8.72 7.04 1.34
CA ASP A 71 -9.37 6.27 2.41
C ASP A 71 -9.23 6.94 3.79
N LEU A 72 -8.08 7.56 4.06
CA LEU A 72 -7.83 8.33 5.29
C LEU A 72 -8.75 9.55 5.39
N VAL A 73 -8.82 10.37 4.33
CA VAL A 73 -9.71 11.54 4.29
C VAL A 73 -11.17 11.13 4.39
N ALA A 74 -11.58 10.06 3.69
CA ALA A 74 -12.94 9.53 3.75
C ALA A 74 -13.34 9.08 5.16
N HIS A 75 -12.38 8.68 5.99
CA HIS A 75 -12.59 8.30 7.40
C HIS A 75 -12.31 9.44 8.40
N GLY A 76 -12.12 10.68 7.93
CA GLY A 76 -12.00 11.86 8.76
C GLY A 76 -10.60 12.14 9.31
N ALA A 77 -9.55 11.57 8.73
CA ALA A 77 -8.17 11.93 9.05
C ALA A 77 -7.76 13.23 8.32
N ASN A 78 -6.96 14.07 8.96
CA ASN A 78 -6.32 15.22 8.33
C ASN A 78 -5.06 14.75 7.58
N THR A 79 -5.19 14.56 6.27
CA THR A 79 -4.18 13.85 5.46
C THR A 79 -3.36 14.80 4.60
N SER A 80 -2.04 14.66 4.66
CA SER A 80 -1.09 15.36 3.78
C SER A 80 -0.31 14.36 2.95
N VAL A 81 0.02 14.70 1.69
CA VAL A 81 0.77 13.82 0.78
C VAL A 81 2.09 14.48 0.39
N VAL A 82 3.19 13.75 0.53
CA VAL A 82 4.53 14.19 0.10
C VAL A 82 4.90 13.51 -1.21
N ILE A 83 5.24 14.33 -2.21
CA ILE A 83 5.56 13.89 -3.56
C ILE A 83 6.99 14.35 -3.89
N ARG A 84 7.88 13.39 -4.15
CA ARG A 84 9.29 13.67 -4.47
C ARG A 84 9.50 14.11 -5.92
N SER A 85 8.71 13.54 -6.84
CA SER A 85 8.90 13.73 -8.29
C SER A 85 7.54 13.91 -8.96
N PRO A 86 7.46 14.65 -10.09
CA PRO A 86 6.22 14.80 -10.82
C PRO A 86 5.60 13.43 -11.14
N VAL A 87 4.31 13.30 -10.89
CA VAL A 87 3.54 12.11 -11.22
C VAL A 87 2.47 12.47 -12.24
N CYS A 88 2.26 11.60 -13.22
CA CYS A 88 1.10 11.67 -14.09
C CYS A 88 -0.01 10.85 -13.45
N THR A 89 -1.07 11.51 -13.00
CA THR A 89 -2.25 10.86 -12.43
C THR A 89 -3.31 10.74 -13.53
N CYS A 90 -3.80 9.52 -13.76
CA CYS A 90 -4.97 9.28 -14.60
C CYS A 90 -6.11 8.81 -13.70
N THR A 91 -7.18 9.61 -13.61
CA THR A 91 -8.38 9.20 -12.89
C THR A 91 -9.19 8.26 -13.76
N ILE A 92 -9.24 6.99 -13.38
CA ILE A 92 -10.15 6.02 -13.99
C ILE A 92 -11.54 6.22 -13.41
N TYR A 93 -12.42 6.88 -14.16
CA TYR A 93 -13.86 6.83 -13.90
C TYR A 93 -14.39 5.49 -14.39
N PHE A 94 -14.66 4.57 -13.47
CA PHE A 94 -15.51 3.42 -13.78
C PHE A 94 -16.96 3.89 -13.85
N GLN A 95 -17.38 4.34 -15.02
CA GLN A 95 -18.80 4.51 -15.30
C GLN A 95 -19.38 3.13 -15.55
N TRP A 96 -20.12 2.62 -14.56
CA TRP A 96 -20.91 1.41 -14.70
C TRP A 96 -21.99 1.66 -15.76
N VAL A 97 -21.70 1.29 -17.01
CA VAL A 97 -22.70 1.24 -18.06
C VAL A 97 -23.62 0.08 -17.66
N HIS A 98 -24.77 0.40 -17.07
CA HIS A 98 -25.77 -0.58 -16.69
C HIS A 98 -26.30 -1.26 -17.97
N GLY A 99 -25.65 -2.35 -18.37
CA GLY A 99 -26.17 -3.30 -19.34
C GLY A 99 -26.67 -4.52 -18.58
N ASN A 100 -27.99 -4.69 -18.54
CA ASN A 100 -28.67 -5.85 -17.97
C ASN A 100 -27.99 -7.16 -18.41
N PHE A 101 -27.37 -7.87 -17.47
CA PHE A 101 -27.08 -9.29 -17.60
C PHE A 101 -28.19 -10.05 -16.88
N LEU A 102 -29.15 -10.57 -17.65
CA LEU A 102 -29.98 -11.69 -17.23
C LEU A 102 -29.30 -12.97 -17.74
N LEU A 103 -28.94 -13.86 -16.84
CA LEU A 103 -28.70 -15.28 -17.12
C LEU A 103 -30.05 -16.01 -17.21
#